data_AF-A0AAD9DB35-F1
#
_entry.id   AF-A0AAD9DB35-F1
#
_cell.length_a   1.000
_cell.length_b   1.000
_cell.length_c   1.000
_cell.angle_alpha   90.00
_cell.angle_beta   90.00
_cell.angle_gamma   90.00
#
_symmetry.space_group_name_H-M   'P 1'
#
loop_
_entity.id
_entity.type
_entity.pdbx_description
1 polymer ?
#
loop_
_entity_poly.entity_id
_entity_poly.type
_entity_poly.pdbx_seq_one_letter_code
_entity_poly.pdbx_strand_id
1 'polypeptide(L)'
;MANKRRRISADTAPRCSISSISDLPNEPLQHIASFLVKPSRVLLALAIDAQDRLSSALTSAIVGDQWDTLDFGEIERKLAAILSDEHINAILLRIDAVNRVKKLKLTNCINITGAGLGPLSESSIIEQIDLSLVGDHEHYRSNFRPLISCRPQDHVLPILDSIFEREGCSLRNLRFPSVWWTGGRFEQLLRRYSELLTNHGVSCLKCNVNLPPEIESWIDSSGNQKYTCYRCLKHYCRKCTRPDDIYVDDPYILGYCDNCEKRVCIDCEQMQRCTRCEKSFCVGCKPFTKCSGDGCDDYLCEECVSLGYADEKCCKCEGRFCHMCDDQMESYCSICDRYCCNDCQQKHYKDTFAWSYCDYCNDGFCDDCNKTKGINGINAIQICNVCNTCCCNDCRVESLQHEQQTCNECMKLAGPFLLEEHTRLRKENTELKAEISGLKD
;
A
#
# COMPACT_ATOMS: atom_id res chain seq x y z
N MET A 1 -11.15 -47.55 -33.77
CA MET A 1 -9.67 -47.49 -33.84
C MET A 1 -9.11 -47.89 -32.49
N ALA A 2 -8.46 -49.04 -32.40
CA ALA A 2 -8.07 -49.68 -31.14
C ALA A 2 -6.75 -49.10 -30.60
N ASN A 3 -6.79 -48.59 -29.38
CA ASN A 3 -5.63 -47.99 -28.70
C ASN A 3 -4.74 -49.10 -28.14
N LYS A 4 -3.73 -49.51 -28.92
CA LYS A 4 -2.77 -50.58 -28.60
C LYS A 4 -1.78 -50.08 -27.53
N ARG A 5 -2.12 -50.26 -26.24
CA ARG A 5 -1.21 -50.03 -25.12
C ARG A 5 -0.04 -51.04 -25.17
N ARG A 6 1.16 -50.57 -25.47
CA ARG A 6 2.41 -51.32 -25.37
C ARG A 6 2.69 -51.60 -23.88
N ARG A 7 2.69 -52.88 -23.46
CA ARG A 7 3.27 -53.31 -22.18
C ARG A 7 4.78 -53.22 -22.30
N ILE A 8 5.41 -52.37 -21.49
CA ILE A 8 6.87 -52.33 -21.32
C ILE A 8 7.21 -53.33 -20.22
N SER A 9 8.09 -54.29 -20.54
CA SER A 9 8.56 -55.35 -19.64
C SER A 9 9.47 -54.75 -18.56
N ALA A 10 9.29 -55.18 -17.30
CA ALA A 10 9.81 -54.50 -16.11
C ALA A 10 11.27 -54.86 -15.70
N ASP A 11 11.97 -55.74 -16.43
CA ASP A 11 13.14 -56.44 -15.85
C ASP A 11 14.54 -55.99 -16.30
N THR A 12 14.70 -54.83 -16.95
CA THR A 12 16.06 -54.31 -17.22
C THR A 12 16.11 -52.79 -17.42
N ALA A 13 15.46 -52.02 -16.54
CA ALA A 13 15.61 -50.57 -16.57
C ALA A 13 16.96 -50.20 -15.94
N PRO A 14 17.92 -49.60 -16.68
CA PRO A 14 19.10 -49.00 -16.09
C PRO A 14 18.61 -47.96 -15.08
N ARG A 15 19.12 -47.99 -13.85
CA ARG A 15 18.93 -46.90 -12.89
C ARG A 15 19.62 -45.66 -13.48
N CYS A 16 18.89 -44.91 -14.28
CA CYS A 16 19.34 -43.64 -14.82
C CYS A 16 19.22 -42.63 -13.69
N SER A 17 20.28 -42.55 -12.87
CA SER A 17 20.42 -41.53 -11.84
C SER A 17 20.63 -40.19 -12.53
N ILE A 18 19.53 -39.53 -12.92
CA ILE A 18 19.56 -38.11 -13.33
C ILE A 18 20.11 -37.36 -12.11
N SER A 19 21.38 -36.96 -12.21
CA SER A 19 22.14 -36.40 -11.09
C SER A 19 22.13 -34.88 -11.15
N SER A 20 21.91 -34.33 -12.36
CA SER A 20 21.84 -32.89 -12.63
C SER A 20 20.65 -32.56 -13.53
N ILE A 21 20.13 -31.34 -13.39
CA ILE A 21 19.10 -30.78 -14.28
C ILE A 21 19.58 -30.72 -15.75
N SER A 22 20.90 -30.62 -15.96
CA SER A 22 21.52 -30.61 -17.29
C SER A 22 21.55 -31.97 -17.98
N ASP A 23 21.17 -33.05 -17.30
CA ASP A 23 21.04 -34.38 -17.91
C ASP A 23 19.64 -34.58 -18.54
N LEU A 24 18.74 -33.60 -18.39
CA LEU A 24 17.41 -33.64 -19.00
C LEU A 24 17.50 -33.40 -20.52
N PRO A 25 16.69 -34.10 -21.34
CA PRO A 25 16.57 -33.80 -22.76
C PRO A 25 16.08 -32.36 -23.01
N ASN A 26 16.29 -31.90 -24.24
CA ASN A 26 15.97 -30.54 -24.66
C ASN A 26 14.47 -30.20 -24.50
N GLU A 27 13.58 -31.14 -24.81
CA GLU A 27 12.13 -30.90 -24.81
C GLU A 27 11.57 -30.70 -23.39
N PRO A 28 11.93 -31.51 -22.37
CA PRO A 28 11.60 -31.21 -20.98
C PRO A 28 12.13 -29.86 -20.49
N LEU A 29 13.36 -29.47 -20.86
CA LEU A 29 13.92 -28.18 -20.44
C LEU A 29 13.16 -27.01 -21.05
N GLN A 30 12.83 -27.07 -22.34
CA GLN A 30 11.97 -26.08 -22.99
C GLN A 30 10.58 -26.01 -22.35
N HIS A 31 10.01 -27.17 -22.01
CA HIS A 31 8.73 -27.24 -21.34
C HIS A 31 8.78 -26.59 -19.95
N ILE A 32 9.81 -26.88 -19.15
CA ILE A 32 10.03 -26.24 -17.84
C ILE A 32 10.17 -24.72 -18.01
N ALA A 33 10.99 -24.28 -18.97
CA ALA A 33 11.22 -22.86 -19.24
C ALA A 33 9.93 -22.11 -19.58
N SER A 34 8.97 -22.76 -20.24
CA SER A 34 7.68 -22.14 -20.58
C SER A 34 6.84 -21.73 -19.35
N PHE A 35 7.04 -22.37 -18.20
CA PHE A 35 6.39 -22.02 -16.93
C PHE A 35 7.13 -20.95 -16.13
N LEU A 36 8.37 -20.62 -16.51
CA LEU A 36 9.16 -19.60 -15.85
C LEU A 36 8.82 -18.22 -16.39
N VAL A 37 8.88 -17.21 -15.51
CA VAL A 37 8.90 -15.79 -15.90
C VAL A 37 10.17 -15.46 -16.67
N LYS A 38 10.16 -14.36 -17.43
CA LYS A 38 11.24 -14.02 -18.36
C LYS A 38 12.62 -13.97 -17.68
N PRO A 39 12.85 -13.23 -16.57
CA PRO A 39 14.17 -13.23 -15.94
C PRO A 39 14.62 -14.62 -15.48
N SER A 40 13.71 -15.47 -15.00
CA SER A 40 14.04 -16.84 -14.61
C SER A 40 14.43 -17.75 -15.79
N ARG A 41 13.86 -17.54 -16.98
CA ARG A 41 14.24 -18.29 -18.20
C ARG A 41 15.69 -18.03 -18.60
N VAL A 42 16.09 -16.76 -18.63
CA VAL A 42 17.47 -16.39 -18.98
C VAL A 42 18.45 -16.81 -17.88
N LEU A 43 18.07 -16.70 -16.60
CA LEU A 43 18.88 -17.20 -15.50
C LEU A 43 19.09 -18.72 -15.58
N LEU A 44 18.03 -19.49 -15.90
CA LEU A 44 18.14 -20.92 -16.14
C LEU A 44 19.08 -21.22 -17.31
N ALA A 45 18.92 -20.51 -18.42
CA ALA A 45 19.78 -20.68 -19.59
C ALA A 45 21.25 -20.41 -19.25
N LEU A 46 21.56 -19.33 -18.52
CA LEU A 46 22.91 -19.01 -18.08
C LEU A 46 23.48 -20.07 -17.13
N ALA A 47 22.67 -20.58 -16.20
CA ALA A 47 23.10 -21.62 -15.26
C ALA A 47 23.46 -22.94 -15.95
N ILE A 48 22.74 -23.32 -17.01
CA ILE A 48 23.05 -24.52 -17.78
C ILE A 48 24.23 -24.27 -18.75
N ASP A 49 24.31 -23.09 -19.36
CA ASP A 49 25.40 -22.69 -20.27
C ASP A 49 26.76 -22.66 -19.55
N ALA A 50 26.79 -22.26 -18.28
CA ALA A 50 27.98 -22.31 -17.42
C ALA A 50 28.56 -23.73 -17.24
N GLN A 51 27.81 -24.78 -17.60
CA GLN A 51 28.26 -26.17 -17.57
C GLN A 51 28.83 -26.65 -18.92
N ASP A 52 28.94 -25.77 -19.92
CA ASP A 52 29.50 -26.02 -21.26
C ASP A 52 28.83 -27.20 -22.00
N ARG A 53 27.53 -27.40 -21.74
CA ARG A 53 26.77 -28.56 -22.20
C ARG A 53 25.70 -28.26 -23.24
N LEU A 54 25.43 -26.99 -23.54
CA LEU A 54 24.33 -26.60 -24.41
C LEU A 54 24.78 -26.22 -25.80
N SER A 55 24.04 -26.72 -26.79
CA SER A 55 24.06 -26.11 -28.10
C SER A 55 23.41 -24.73 -28.02
N SER A 56 23.93 -23.78 -28.80
CA SER A 56 23.34 -22.45 -28.96
C SER A 56 21.83 -22.52 -29.26
N ALA A 57 21.40 -23.53 -30.02
CA ALA A 57 20.00 -23.77 -30.34
C ALA A 57 19.12 -24.07 -29.11
N LEU A 58 19.57 -24.89 -28.16
CA LEU A 58 18.79 -25.16 -26.95
C LEU A 58 18.70 -23.91 -26.07
N THR A 59 19.81 -23.19 -25.91
CA THR A 59 19.81 -21.95 -25.13
C THR A 59 18.82 -20.94 -25.72
N SER A 60 18.82 -20.74 -27.04
CA SER A 60 17.84 -19.88 -27.70
C SER A 60 16.40 -20.36 -27.48
N ALA A 61 16.15 -21.67 -27.44
CA ALA A 61 14.82 -22.22 -27.20
C ALA A 61 14.34 -22.05 -25.75
N ILE A 62 15.24 -22.13 -24.76
CA ILE A 62 14.92 -21.88 -23.34
C ILE A 62 14.63 -20.40 -23.12
N VAL A 63 15.47 -19.53 -23.68
CA VAL A 63 15.35 -18.08 -23.56
C VAL A 63 14.09 -17.57 -24.27
N GLY A 64 13.80 -18.07 -25.47
CA GLY A 64 12.69 -17.58 -26.30
C GLY A 64 13.00 -16.24 -26.97
N ASP A 65 12.05 -15.71 -27.73
CA ASP A 65 12.21 -14.54 -28.60
C ASP A 65 11.53 -13.25 -28.09
N GLN A 66 10.57 -13.35 -27.18
CA GLN A 66 9.77 -12.22 -26.71
C GLN A 66 10.37 -11.50 -25.49
N TRP A 67 11.19 -10.47 -25.72
CA TRP A 67 11.92 -9.74 -24.67
C TRP A 67 11.61 -8.25 -24.60
N ASP A 68 10.46 -7.82 -25.10
CA ASP A 68 9.99 -6.42 -25.04
C ASP A 68 10.07 -5.81 -23.62
N THR A 69 9.79 -6.60 -22.59
CA THR A 69 9.89 -6.20 -21.18
C THR A 69 10.78 -7.17 -20.42
N LEU A 70 11.76 -6.64 -19.69
CA LEU A 70 12.57 -7.33 -18.69
C LEU A 70 12.36 -6.67 -17.32
N ASP A 71 11.60 -7.34 -16.46
CA ASP A 71 11.25 -6.85 -15.12
C ASP A 71 11.76 -7.82 -14.04
N PHE A 72 12.79 -7.42 -13.31
CA PHE A 72 13.33 -8.23 -12.21
C PHE A 72 12.42 -8.28 -10.97
N GLY A 73 11.31 -7.53 -10.96
CA GLY A 73 10.24 -7.69 -9.98
C GLY A 73 9.43 -8.97 -10.15
N GLU A 74 9.54 -9.66 -11.28
CA GLU A 74 8.83 -10.92 -11.55
C GLU A 74 9.47 -12.14 -10.87
N ILE A 75 10.70 -12.03 -10.36
CA ILE A 75 11.41 -13.10 -9.65
C ILE A 75 11.42 -12.86 -8.14
N GLU A 76 11.78 -13.87 -7.35
CA GLU A 76 11.81 -13.71 -5.90
C GLU A 76 12.78 -12.60 -5.49
N ARG A 77 12.33 -11.72 -4.61
CA ARG A 77 13.13 -10.59 -4.10
C ARG A 77 14.53 -11.00 -3.63
N LYS A 78 14.64 -12.16 -2.96
CA LYS A 78 15.93 -12.70 -2.50
C LYS A 78 16.86 -13.06 -3.66
N LEU A 79 16.31 -13.58 -4.75
CA LEU A 79 17.07 -13.93 -5.96
C LEU A 79 17.51 -12.68 -6.71
N ALA A 80 16.60 -11.71 -6.94
CA ALA A 80 16.96 -10.42 -7.55
C ALA A 80 18.05 -9.70 -6.75
N ALA A 81 17.96 -9.73 -5.42
CA ALA A 81 18.92 -9.08 -4.54
C ALA A 81 20.34 -9.66 -4.63
N ILE A 82 20.52 -10.93 -5.00
CA ILE A 82 21.87 -11.52 -5.15
C ILE A 82 22.49 -11.29 -6.54
N LEU A 83 21.73 -10.71 -7.49
CA LEU A 83 22.27 -10.40 -8.81
C LEU A 83 23.32 -9.28 -8.72
N SER A 84 24.40 -9.46 -9.47
CA SER A 84 25.53 -8.53 -9.57
C SER A 84 25.59 -7.97 -10.98
N ASP A 85 26.45 -6.98 -11.22
CA ASP A 85 26.66 -6.43 -12.56
C ASP A 85 27.05 -7.50 -13.59
N GLU A 86 27.84 -8.51 -13.21
CA GLU A 86 28.22 -9.62 -14.09
C GLU A 86 26.99 -10.42 -14.55
N HIS A 87 26.08 -10.73 -13.61
CA HIS A 87 24.83 -11.42 -13.92
C HIS A 87 23.94 -10.58 -14.84
N ILE A 88 23.78 -9.27 -14.56
CA ILE A 88 22.97 -8.38 -15.40
C ILE A 88 23.56 -8.25 -16.80
N ASN A 89 24.88 -8.08 -16.92
CA ASN A 89 25.57 -8.02 -18.21
C ASN A 89 25.35 -9.29 -19.02
N ALA A 90 25.56 -10.45 -18.40
CA ALA A 90 25.36 -11.75 -19.05
C ALA A 90 23.90 -11.94 -19.52
N ILE A 91 22.92 -11.53 -18.70
CA ILE A 91 21.50 -11.56 -19.07
C ILE A 91 21.24 -10.68 -20.29
N LEU A 92 21.65 -9.41 -20.24
CA LEU A 92 21.36 -8.44 -21.29
C LEU A 92 22.02 -8.80 -22.63
N LEU A 93 23.26 -9.33 -22.59
CA LEU A 93 23.92 -9.88 -23.77
C LEU A 93 23.18 -11.10 -24.32
N ARG A 94 22.77 -12.03 -23.45
CA ARG A 94 22.11 -13.28 -23.86
C ARG A 94 20.79 -13.04 -24.58
N ILE A 95 20.05 -12.00 -24.19
CA ILE A 95 18.75 -11.67 -24.79
C ILE A 95 18.83 -10.62 -25.89
N ASP A 96 20.04 -10.19 -26.28
CA ASP A 96 20.25 -9.12 -27.27
C ASP A 96 19.47 -7.84 -26.89
N ALA A 97 19.66 -7.39 -25.65
CA ALA A 97 18.79 -6.40 -25.03
C ALA A 97 18.77 -5.05 -25.78
N VAL A 98 19.89 -4.65 -26.38
CA VAL A 98 20.02 -3.43 -27.20
C VAL A 98 18.97 -3.35 -28.32
N ASN A 99 18.59 -4.51 -28.88
CA ASN A 99 17.68 -4.62 -30.01
C ASN A 99 16.31 -5.20 -29.66
N ARG A 100 16.12 -5.74 -28.44
CA ARG A 100 14.89 -6.45 -28.07
C ARG A 100 14.16 -5.92 -26.84
N VAL A 101 14.86 -5.30 -25.88
CA VAL A 101 14.24 -4.79 -24.66
C VAL A 101 13.76 -3.36 -24.83
N LYS A 102 12.44 -3.17 -24.73
CA LYS A 102 11.78 -1.85 -24.70
C LYS A 102 11.62 -1.32 -23.28
N LYS A 103 11.42 -2.20 -22.30
CA LYS A 103 11.22 -1.81 -20.90
C LYS A 103 12.16 -2.61 -20.00
N LEU A 104 13.05 -1.91 -19.32
CA LEU A 104 13.91 -2.49 -18.31
C LEU A 104 13.51 -1.97 -16.93
N LYS A 105 13.27 -2.88 -15.98
CA LYS A 105 13.05 -2.53 -14.57
C LYS A 105 13.97 -3.35 -13.68
N LEU A 106 14.84 -2.66 -12.95
CA LEU A 106 15.83 -3.29 -12.04
C LEU A 106 15.26 -3.49 -10.63
N THR A 107 13.96 -3.70 -10.54
CA THR A 107 13.25 -3.91 -9.28
C THR A 107 13.92 -5.01 -8.45
N ASN A 108 14.19 -4.73 -7.17
CA ASN A 108 14.88 -5.60 -6.21
C ASN A 108 16.36 -5.93 -6.52
N CYS A 109 16.95 -5.47 -7.62
CA CYS A 109 18.37 -5.68 -7.95
C CYS A 109 19.29 -4.74 -7.14
N ILE A 110 19.33 -4.93 -5.83
CA ILE A 110 19.96 -3.98 -4.89
C ILE A 110 21.49 -3.96 -4.89
N ASN A 111 22.14 -5.01 -5.44
CA ASN A 111 23.58 -5.23 -5.41
C ASN A 111 24.31 -4.84 -6.71
N ILE A 112 23.65 -4.10 -7.60
CA ILE A 112 24.24 -3.64 -8.86
C ILE A 112 24.82 -2.23 -8.71
N THR A 113 25.95 -1.97 -9.36
CA THR A 113 26.59 -0.65 -9.47
C THR A 113 26.19 0.09 -10.74
N GLY A 114 25.63 -0.63 -11.71
CA GLY A 114 25.26 -0.13 -13.03
C GLY A 114 26.26 -0.51 -14.12
N ALA A 115 27.44 -1.04 -13.77
CA ALA A 115 28.44 -1.55 -14.72
C ALA A 115 27.87 -2.64 -15.63
N GLY A 116 26.90 -3.41 -15.14
CA GLY A 116 26.26 -4.48 -15.89
C GLY A 116 25.29 -4.01 -16.98
N LEU A 117 24.96 -2.72 -17.03
CA LEU A 117 24.02 -2.15 -18.00
C LEU A 117 24.67 -1.83 -19.36
N GLY A 118 25.98 -2.02 -19.49
CA GLY A 118 26.74 -1.72 -20.72
C GLY A 118 26.10 -2.23 -22.02
N PRO A 119 25.51 -3.43 -22.08
CA PRO A 119 24.84 -3.95 -23.28
C PRO A 119 23.63 -3.16 -23.77
N LEU A 120 23.13 -2.16 -23.04
CA LEU A 120 22.05 -1.27 -23.48
C LEU A 120 22.56 -0.01 -24.19
N SER A 121 23.88 0.21 -24.18
CA SER A 121 24.50 1.34 -24.88
C SER A 121 24.05 1.33 -26.34
N GLU A 122 23.81 2.52 -26.88
CA GLU A 122 23.35 2.73 -28.26
C GLU A 122 21.95 2.17 -28.59
N SER A 123 21.17 1.70 -27.61
CA SER A 123 19.81 1.22 -27.89
C SER A 123 18.93 2.37 -28.40
N SER A 124 18.33 2.17 -29.57
CA SER A 124 17.32 3.07 -30.13
C SER A 124 15.88 2.67 -29.78
N ILE A 125 15.67 1.42 -29.34
CA ILE A 125 14.33 0.85 -29.12
C ILE A 125 13.85 0.93 -27.68
N ILE A 126 14.74 1.25 -26.72
CA ILE A 126 14.37 1.28 -25.31
C ILE A 126 13.41 2.45 -25.04
N GLU A 127 12.24 2.15 -24.48
CA GLU A 127 11.16 3.09 -24.18
C GLU A 127 11.11 3.46 -22.69
N GLN A 128 11.53 2.53 -21.81
CA GLN A 128 11.51 2.72 -20.36
C GLN A 128 12.72 2.09 -19.67
N ILE A 129 13.34 2.85 -18.76
CA ILE A 129 14.36 2.35 -17.83
C ILE A 129 13.96 2.76 -16.41
N ASP A 130 13.73 1.78 -15.55
CA ASP A 130 13.45 1.99 -14.13
C ASP A 130 14.63 1.51 -13.27
N LEU A 131 15.35 2.48 -12.70
CA LEU A 131 16.48 2.27 -11.80
C LEU A 131 16.09 2.46 -10.33
N SER A 132 14.82 2.58 -9.96
CA SER A 132 14.39 2.84 -8.57
C SER A 132 14.74 1.70 -7.61
N LEU A 133 14.96 0.47 -8.12
CA LEU A 133 15.25 -0.77 -7.39
C LEU A 133 14.19 -1.21 -6.37
N VAL A 134 13.09 -0.47 -6.27
CA VAL A 134 11.98 -0.75 -5.35
C VAL A 134 10.93 -1.60 -6.07
N GLY A 135 10.30 -2.50 -5.32
CA GLY A 135 9.14 -3.28 -5.76
C GLY A 135 8.02 -2.41 -6.33
N ASP A 136 7.16 -2.99 -7.16
CA ASP A 136 5.84 -2.37 -7.38
C ASP A 136 5.13 -2.25 -6.03
N HIS A 137 4.49 -1.11 -5.80
CA HIS A 137 3.77 -0.80 -4.56
C HIS A 137 4.61 -0.71 -3.27
N GLU A 138 5.91 -0.97 -3.33
CA GLU A 138 6.79 -0.78 -2.18
C GLU A 138 7.18 0.70 -2.02
N HIS A 139 7.29 1.15 -0.77
CA HIS A 139 7.82 2.46 -0.43
C HIS A 139 9.34 2.42 -0.40
N TYR A 140 9.98 3.49 -0.84
CA TYR A 140 11.43 3.64 -0.70
C TYR A 140 11.83 3.64 0.77
N ARG A 141 12.60 2.64 1.21
CA ARG A 141 13.09 2.62 2.60
C ARG A 141 14.20 3.65 2.72
N SER A 142 13.96 4.75 3.44
CA SER A 142 14.89 5.88 3.59
C SER A 142 16.30 5.49 4.06
N ASN A 143 16.46 4.33 4.71
CA ASN A 143 17.74 3.84 5.22
C ASN A 143 18.53 2.98 4.20
N PHE A 144 18.00 2.73 3.01
CA PHE A 144 18.63 1.87 2.02
C PHE A 144 19.38 2.71 0.98
N ARG A 145 20.72 2.65 0.98
CA ARG A 145 21.57 3.28 -0.05
C ARG A 145 22.02 2.22 -1.06
N PRO A 146 21.40 2.12 -2.25
CA PRO A 146 21.80 1.13 -3.23
C PRO A 146 23.20 1.38 -3.79
N LEU A 147 23.86 0.30 -4.21
CA LEU A 147 25.22 0.36 -4.76
C LEU A 147 25.29 1.18 -6.06
N ILE A 148 24.22 1.17 -6.85
CA ILE A 148 24.10 1.97 -8.09
C ILE A 148 24.26 3.47 -7.81
N SER A 149 24.07 3.90 -6.55
CA SER A 149 24.17 5.29 -6.12
C SER A 149 25.53 5.72 -5.63
N CYS A 150 26.51 4.82 -5.55
CA CYS A 150 27.86 5.18 -5.13
C CYS A 150 28.61 5.92 -6.23
N ARG A 151 28.47 5.49 -7.49
CA ARG A 151 29.20 6.05 -8.64
C ARG A 151 28.38 6.00 -9.93
N PRO A 152 27.20 6.66 -9.98
CA PRO A 152 26.40 6.68 -11.21
C PRO A 152 27.15 7.26 -12.41
N GLN A 153 28.12 8.15 -12.17
CA GLN A 153 28.92 8.80 -13.20
C GLN A 153 29.84 7.83 -13.95
N ASP A 154 30.29 6.76 -13.31
CA ASP A 154 31.29 5.86 -13.89
C ASP A 154 30.65 4.84 -14.83
N HIS A 155 29.37 4.50 -14.62
CA HIS A 155 28.71 3.41 -15.31
C HIS A 155 27.39 3.80 -15.95
N VAL A 156 26.47 4.41 -15.19
CA VAL A 156 25.09 4.63 -15.69
C VAL A 156 24.99 5.84 -16.61
N LEU A 157 25.64 6.96 -16.25
CA LEU A 157 25.55 8.18 -17.08
C LEU A 157 26.09 7.99 -18.50
N PRO A 158 27.26 7.34 -18.73
CA PRO A 158 27.75 7.10 -20.09
C PRO A 158 26.78 6.27 -20.95
N ILE A 159 26.10 5.29 -20.35
CA ILE A 159 25.12 4.44 -21.05
C ILE A 159 23.89 5.26 -21.44
N LEU A 160 23.36 6.07 -20.52
CA LEU A 160 22.22 6.94 -20.81
C LEU A 160 22.58 7.98 -21.88
N ASP A 161 23.78 8.55 -21.84
CA ASP A 161 24.26 9.51 -22.83
C ASP A 161 24.34 8.87 -24.22
N SER A 162 24.90 7.66 -24.30
CA SER A 162 24.93 6.88 -25.54
C SER A 162 23.53 6.59 -26.11
N ILE A 163 22.53 6.33 -25.24
CA ILE A 163 21.13 6.16 -25.66
C ILE A 163 20.52 7.48 -26.14
N PHE A 164 20.82 8.60 -25.47
CA PHE A 164 20.27 9.92 -25.82
C PHE A 164 20.83 10.47 -27.13
N GLU A 165 22.11 10.20 -27.42
CA GLU A 165 22.79 10.61 -28.65
C GLU A 165 22.32 9.82 -29.88
N ARG A 166 21.58 8.72 -29.68
CA ARG A 166 21.10 7.90 -30.77
C ARG A 166 19.93 8.57 -31.49
N GLU A 167 20.08 8.75 -32.81
CA GLU A 167 18.99 9.20 -33.65
C GLU A 167 17.80 8.22 -33.58
N GLY A 168 16.60 8.77 -33.38
CA GLY A 168 15.39 7.97 -33.22
C GLY A 168 15.28 7.24 -31.87
N CYS A 169 15.97 7.73 -30.83
CA CYS A 169 15.83 7.22 -29.47
C CYS A 169 14.34 7.10 -29.06
N SER A 170 13.91 5.91 -28.63
CA SER A 170 12.51 5.66 -28.26
C SER A 170 12.22 5.96 -26.78
N LEU A 171 13.19 6.46 -26.01
CA LEU A 171 13.07 6.58 -24.56
C LEU A 171 12.00 7.60 -24.17
N ARG A 172 11.02 7.15 -23.39
CA ARG A 172 9.87 7.94 -22.93
C ARG A 172 9.79 8.08 -21.43
N ASN A 173 10.34 7.14 -20.68
CA ASN A 173 10.31 7.17 -19.22
C ASN A 173 11.63 6.70 -18.63
N LEU A 174 12.21 7.52 -17.75
CA LEU A 174 13.43 7.21 -17.03
C LEU A 174 13.18 7.48 -15.54
N ARG A 175 13.37 6.47 -14.70
CA ARG A 175 13.28 6.60 -13.25
C ARG A 175 14.64 6.37 -12.61
N PHE A 176 14.93 7.19 -11.61
CA PHE A 176 16.19 7.20 -10.89
C PHE A 176 15.98 6.82 -9.42
N PRO A 177 17.02 6.27 -8.75
CA PRO A 177 17.02 6.17 -7.30
C PRO A 177 16.87 7.55 -6.65
N SER A 178 16.07 7.65 -5.59
CA SER A 178 15.83 8.92 -4.89
C SER A 178 17.09 9.57 -4.31
N VAL A 179 18.07 8.75 -3.95
CA VAL A 179 19.38 9.21 -3.45
C VAL A 179 20.24 9.93 -4.50
N TRP A 180 19.87 9.95 -5.79
CA TRP A 180 20.63 10.68 -6.82
C TRP A 180 20.25 12.16 -6.89
N TRP A 181 19.15 12.56 -6.26
CA TRP A 181 18.58 13.91 -6.42
C TRP A 181 19.41 15.03 -5.77
N THR A 182 20.41 14.71 -4.96
CA THR A 182 21.17 15.70 -4.17
C THR A 182 22.52 16.11 -4.79
N GLY A 183 22.79 15.85 -6.08
CA GLY A 183 24.08 16.15 -6.72
C GLY A 183 23.99 16.96 -8.01
N GLY A 184 24.77 18.05 -8.14
CA GLY A 184 24.70 18.98 -9.30
C GLY A 184 24.99 18.36 -10.68
N ARG A 185 25.73 17.25 -10.78
CA ARG A 185 25.92 16.56 -12.08
C ARG A 185 24.64 15.89 -12.60
N PHE A 186 23.74 15.53 -11.70
CA PHE A 186 22.47 14.91 -12.06
C PHE A 186 21.57 15.93 -12.79
N GLU A 187 21.65 17.21 -12.44
CA GLU A 187 20.90 18.29 -13.12
C GLU A 187 21.23 18.37 -14.61
N GLN A 188 22.50 18.18 -15.01
CA GLN A 188 22.90 18.18 -16.42
C GLN A 188 22.27 17.03 -17.20
N LEU A 189 22.20 15.84 -16.59
CA LEU A 189 21.51 14.69 -17.18
C LEU A 189 20.01 14.97 -17.32
N LEU A 190 19.36 15.47 -16.26
CA LEU A 190 17.92 15.80 -16.28
C LEU A 190 17.59 16.84 -17.34
N ARG A 191 18.48 17.83 -17.55
CA ARG A 191 18.32 18.83 -18.61
C ARG A 191 18.36 18.19 -19.99
N ARG A 192 19.38 17.38 -20.29
CA ARG A 192 19.49 16.67 -21.58
C ARG A 192 18.30 15.74 -21.84
N TYR A 193 17.86 15.02 -20.80
CA TYR A 193 16.70 14.14 -20.92
C TYR A 193 15.41 14.95 -21.16
N SER A 194 15.25 16.12 -20.53
CA SER A 194 14.12 17.02 -20.77
C SER A 194 14.14 17.60 -22.19
N GLU A 195 15.31 17.95 -22.72
CA GLU A 195 15.51 18.38 -24.11
C GLU A 195 15.12 17.27 -25.08
N LEU A 196 15.56 16.03 -24.84
CA LEU A 196 15.19 14.85 -25.63
C LEU A 196 13.67 14.66 -25.70
N LEU A 197 12.97 14.72 -24.55
CA LEU A 197 11.52 14.60 -24.50
C LEU A 197 10.79 15.74 -25.24
N THR A 198 11.37 16.93 -25.23
CA THR A 198 10.83 18.10 -25.93
C THR A 198 10.99 17.95 -27.44
N ASN A 199 12.15 17.47 -27.89
CA ASN A 199 12.46 17.22 -29.30
C ASN A 199 11.59 16.10 -29.90
N HIS A 200 11.09 15.17 -29.09
CA HIS A 200 10.13 14.16 -29.54
C HIS A 200 8.77 14.73 -29.94
N GLY A 201 8.48 16.01 -29.67
CA GLY A 201 7.22 16.64 -30.06
C GLY A 201 5.99 15.97 -29.44
N VAL A 202 6.14 15.49 -28.20
CA VAL A 202 5.11 14.71 -27.51
C VAL A 202 3.88 15.58 -27.26
N SER A 203 2.69 15.08 -27.60
CA SER A 203 1.41 15.74 -27.29
C SER A 203 0.62 14.99 -26.23
N CYS A 204 -0.22 15.71 -25.50
CA CYS A 204 -1.19 15.14 -24.58
C CYS A 204 -2.19 14.29 -25.35
N LEU A 205 -2.35 13.02 -24.98
CA LEU A 205 -3.24 12.09 -25.67
C LEU A 205 -4.71 12.54 -25.68
N LYS A 206 -5.15 13.28 -24.66
CA LYS A 206 -6.56 13.68 -24.52
C LYS A 206 -6.89 15.00 -25.24
N CYS A 207 -6.06 16.03 -25.11
CA CYS A 207 -6.34 17.35 -25.67
C CYS A 207 -5.43 17.75 -26.84
N ASN A 208 -4.50 16.86 -27.22
CA ASN A 208 -3.53 17.06 -28.31
C ASN A 208 -2.65 18.31 -28.18
N VAL A 209 -2.56 18.91 -26.99
CA VAL A 209 -1.63 20.02 -26.71
C VAL A 209 -0.21 19.49 -26.56
N ASN A 210 0.76 20.17 -27.16
CA ASN A 210 2.18 19.84 -27.04
C ASN A 210 2.66 19.88 -25.58
N LEU A 211 3.57 18.98 -25.23
CA LEU A 211 4.15 18.85 -23.90
C LEU A 211 5.67 19.13 -23.97
N PRO A 212 6.24 19.74 -22.91
CA PRO A 212 5.54 20.33 -21.79
C PRO A 212 4.94 21.69 -22.21
N PRO A 213 4.02 22.29 -21.44
CA PRO A 213 3.67 23.70 -21.63
C PRO A 213 4.93 24.57 -21.53
N GLU A 214 5.03 25.68 -22.28
CA GLU A 214 6.24 26.52 -22.44
C GLU A 214 6.97 26.92 -21.14
N ILE A 215 6.29 26.87 -19.99
CA ILE A 215 6.80 27.33 -18.68
C ILE A 215 7.15 26.14 -17.75
N GLU A 216 6.71 24.92 -18.05
CA GLU A 216 6.90 23.78 -17.16
C GLU A 216 8.02 22.83 -17.64
N SER A 217 8.85 22.34 -16.71
CA SER A 217 9.82 21.27 -16.98
C SER A 217 9.14 19.90 -17.03
N TRP A 218 9.59 19.01 -17.93
CA TRP A 218 9.21 17.58 -17.99
C TRP A 218 9.43 16.83 -16.68
N ILE A 219 10.45 17.24 -15.94
CA ILE A 219 10.95 16.58 -14.74
C ILE A 219 10.89 17.59 -13.59
N ASP A 220 10.40 17.19 -12.42
CA ASP A 220 10.48 18.03 -11.22
C ASP A 220 11.88 18.04 -10.59
N SER A 221 12.06 18.85 -9.56
CA SER A 221 13.29 18.94 -8.77
C SER A 221 13.67 17.61 -8.11
N SER A 222 12.72 16.69 -7.99
CA SER A 222 12.92 15.35 -7.44
C SER A 222 13.14 14.32 -8.56
N GLY A 223 13.49 14.72 -9.79
CA GLY A 223 13.77 13.78 -10.86
C GLY A 223 12.56 12.98 -11.36
N ASN A 224 11.34 13.34 -10.98
CA ASN A 224 10.13 12.62 -11.39
C ASN A 224 9.54 13.23 -12.67
N GLN A 225 9.22 12.37 -13.62
CA GLN A 225 8.57 12.77 -14.86
C GLN A 225 7.10 13.13 -14.60
N LYS A 226 6.64 14.29 -15.10
CA LYS A 226 5.33 14.86 -14.76
C LYS A 226 4.18 14.46 -15.67
N TYR A 227 4.45 14.14 -16.92
CA TYR A 227 3.41 14.04 -17.96
C TYR A 227 3.28 12.65 -18.59
N THR A 228 3.98 11.65 -18.07
CA THR A 228 4.01 10.30 -18.65
C THR A 228 3.45 9.29 -17.66
N CYS A 229 2.47 8.50 -18.09
CA CYS A 229 2.01 7.36 -17.31
C CYS A 229 3.10 6.28 -17.26
N TYR A 230 3.51 5.92 -16.06
CA TYR A 230 4.55 4.92 -15.82
C TYR A 230 4.24 3.55 -16.43
N ARG A 231 2.96 3.13 -16.49
CA ARG A 231 2.57 1.80 -17.00
C ARG A 231 2.45 1.74 -18.52
N CYS A 232 1.63 2.62 -19.10
CA CYS A 232 1.34 2.59 -20.54
C CYS A 232 2.21 3.52 -21.38
N LEU A 233 3.07 4.35 -20.77
CA LEU A 233 3.93 5.34 -21.42
C LEU A 233 3.18 6.38 -22.27
N LYS A 234 1.86 6.50 -22.09
CA LYS A 234 1.04 7.56 -22.70
C LYS A 234 1.23 8.88 -21.95
N HIS A 235 1.07 9.98 -22.67
CA HIS A 235 1.33 11.31 -22.14
C HIS A 235 0.04 12.10 -21.91
N TYR A 236 -0.02 12.82 -20.79
CA TYR A 236 -1.19 13.60 -20.37
C TYR A 236 -0.74 14.94 -19.78
N CYS A 237 -1.37 16.04 -20.18
CA CYS A 237 -1.15 17.34 -19.57
C CYS A 237 -1.90 17.44 -18.23
N ARG A 238 -1.42 18.33 -17.34
CA ARG A 238 -2.06 18.59 -16.04
C ARG A 238 -3.47 19.18 -16.15
N LYS A 239 -3.79 19.85 -17.26
CA LYS A 239 -5.11 20.46 -17.46
C LYS A 239 -6.19 19.44 -17.85
N CYS A 240 -5.79 18.23 -18.24
CA CYS A 240 -6.75 17.20 -18.59
C CYS A 240 -7.31 16.55 -17.33
N THR A 241 -8.56 16.92 -17.02
CA THR A 241 -9.35 16.34 -15.95
C THR A 241 -10.34 15.31 -16.47
N ARG A 242 -10.95 14.53 -15.58
CA ARG A 242 -12.10 13.68 -15.93
C ARG A 242 -13.33 14.55 -16.24
N PRO A 243 -14.17 14.16 -17.23
CA PRO A 243 -15.37 14.93 -17.57
C PRO A 243 -16.39 15.00 -16.42
N ASP A 244 -16.46 13.95 -15.60
CA ASP A 244 -17.57 13.73 -14.66
C ASP A 244 -17.24 14.15 -13.21
N ASP A 245 -16.00 14.52 -12.91
CA ASP A 245 -15.51 14.76 -11.54
C ASP A 245 -15.26 16.25 -11.28
N ILE A 246 -16.33 17.06 -11.26
CA ILE A 246 -16.25 18.49 -10.87
C ILE A 246 -15.99 18.62 -9.35
N TYR A 247 -16.27 17.58 -8.56
CA TYR A 247 -16.24 17.60 -7.10
C TYR A 247 -15.13 16.75 -6.46
N VAL A 248 -14.19 16.21 -7.23
CA VAL A 248 -13.11 15.37 -6.66
C VAL A 248 -11.83 16.19 -6.53
N ASP A 249 -11.20 16.12 -5.35
CA ASP A 249 -9.98 16.85 -4.97
C ASP A 249 -8.74 16.59 -5.85
N ASP A 250 -8.80 15.58 -6.73
CA ASP A 250 -7.73 15.26 -7.68
C ASP A 250 -8.35 14.81 -9.02
N PRO A 251 -8.84 15.76 -9.84
CA PRO A 251 -9.57 15.44 -11.05
C PRO A 251 -8.64 15.04 -12.20
N TYR A 252 -7.32 14.97 -11.97
CA TYR A 252 -6.33 14.76 -13.01
C TYR A 252 -6.35 13.33 -13.55
N ILE A 253 -6.21 13.18 -14.87
CA ILE A 253 -6.12 11.85 -15.50
C ILE A 253 -4.87 11.11 -15.06
N LEU A 254 -3.78 11.84 -14.83
CA LEU A 254 -2.48 11.32 -14.44
C LEU A 254 -2.22 11.62 -12.96
N GLY A 255 -2.62 10.71 -12.09
CA GLY A 255 -2.43 10.82 -10.64
C GLY A 255 -1.00 10.48 -10.23
N TYR A 256 -0.54 11.08 -9.12
CA TYR A 256 0.76 10.78 -8.49
C TYR A 256 0.52 9.96 -7.23
N CYS A 257 1.24 8.85 -7.08
CA CYS A 257 1.19 8.04 -5.87
C CYS A 257 2.30 8.44 -4.91
N ASP A 258 1.93 8.92 -3.72
CA ASP A 258 2.86 9.32 -2.66
C ASP A 258 3.62 8.14 -2.03
N ASN A 259 3.19 6.88 -2.25
CA ASN A 259 3.87 5.72 -1.69
C ASN A 259 4.94 5.14 -2.63
N CYS A 260 4.61 4.91 -3.91
CA CYS A 260 5.57 4.37 -4.88
C CYS A 260 6.19 5.46 -5.78
N GLU A 261 5.80 6.71 -5.57
CA GLU A 261 6.26 7.90 -6.29
C GLU A 261 6.04 7.83 -7.81
N LYS A 262 5.14 6.96 -8.29
CA LYS A 262 4.85 6.75 -9.71
C LYS A 262 3.65 7.61 -10.13
N ARG A 263 3.73 8.18 -11.34
CA ARG A 263 2.56 8.76 -12.01
C ARG A 263 1.87 7.72 -12.86
N VAL A 264 0.59 7.47 -12.63
CA VAL A 264 -0.21 6.47 -13.34
C VAL A 264 -1.49 7.11 -13.84
N CYS A 265 -1.89 6.78 -15.07
CA CYS A 265 -3.18 7.25 -15.55
C CYS A 265 -4.29 6.38 -14.97
N ILE A 266 -5.48 6.94 -14.87
CA ILE A 266 -6.67 6.25 -14.34
C ILE A 266 -6.94 4.91 -15.03
N ASP A 267 -6.72 4.82 -16.35
CA ASP A 267 -6.95 3.58 -17.11
C ASP A 267 -5.99 2.46 -16.71
N CYS A 268 -4.82 2.81 -16.17
CA CYS A 268 -3.78 1.86 -15.80
C CYS A 268 -3.83 1.44 -14.34
N GLU A 269 -4.27 2.33 -13.44
CA GLU A 269 -4.36 2.07 -12.01
C GLU A 269 -5.24 3.15 -11.37
N GLN A 270 -6.20 2.73 -10.55
CA GLN A 270 -7.02 3.66 -9.77
C GLN A 270 -6.18 4.29 -8.66
N MET A 271 -6.41 5.59 -8.46
CA MET A 271 -5.83 6.38 -7.39
C MET A 271 -6.93 6.71 -6.38
N GLN A 272 -6.58 6.71 -5.10
CA GLN A 272 -7.43 7.14 -4.00
C GLN A 272 -6.68 8.19 -3.19
N ARG A 273 -7.36 9.29 -2.84
CA ARG A 273 -6.81 10.32 -1.97
C ARG A 273 -7.26 10.03 -0.54
N CYS A 274 -6.33 10.07 0.40
CA CYS A 274 -6.68 10.03 1.80
C CYS A 274 -7.17 11.41 2.23
N THR A 275 -8.43 11.53 2.63
CA THR A 275 -9.04 12.80 3.05
C THR A 275 -8.33 13.42 4.28
N ARG A 276 -7.61 12.61 5.05
CA ARG A 276 -6.92 13.08 6.26
C ARG A 276 -5.52 13.63 6.02
N CYS A 277 -4.65 12.88 5.33
CA CYS A 277 -3.28 13.33 5.07
C CYS A 277 -3.13 13.99 3.70
N GLU A 278 -4.21 14.06 2.93
CA GLU A 278 -4.29 14.66 1.59
C GLU A 278 -3.38 14.02 0.54
N LYS A 279 -2.72 12.91 0.89
CA LYS A 279 -1.87 12.14 -0.02
C LYS A 279 -2.71 11.24 -0.91
N SER A 280 -2.27 11.08 -2.14
CA SER A 280 -2.87 10.20 -3.14
C SER A 280 -2.06 8.90 -3.23
N PHE A 281 -2.73 7.76 -3.15
CA PHE A 281 -2.09 6.46 -3.27
C PHE A 281 -2.76 5.62 -4.35
N CYS A 282 -1.94 4.81 -5.01
CA CYS A 282 -2.47 3.79 -5.90
C CYS A 282 -3.15 2.69 -5.08
N VAL A 283 -4.23 2.09 -5.58
CA VAL A 283 -4.99 1.06 -4.82
C VAL A 283 -4.10 -0.13 -4.46
N GLY A 284 -3.16 -0.54 -5.32
CA GLY A 284 -2.19 -1.58 -4.97
C GLY A 284 -1.14 -1.18 -3.91
N CYS A 285 -0.96 0.12 -3.65
CA CYS A 285 0.09 0.65 -2.77
C CYS A 285 -0.29 0.66 -1.30
N LYS A 286 -1.55 0.99 -1.00
CA LYS A 286 -2.06 1.10 0.36
C LYS A 286 -3.52 0.64 0.38
N PRO A 287 -3.92 -0.17 1.37
CA PRO A 287 -5.33 -0.40 1.60
C PRO A 287 -5.96 0.89 2.14
N PHE A 288 -7.20 1.12 1.75
CA PHE A 288 -8.01 2.22 2.22
C PHE A 288 -9.25 1.69 2.91
N THR A 289 -9.71 2.45 3.91
CA THR A 289 -11.02 2.25 4.51
C THR A 289 -11.94 3.35 4.01
N LYS A 290 -13.08 2.98 3.42
CA LYS A 290 -14.13 3.94 3.06
C LYS A 290 -14.73 4.54 4.32
N CYS A 291 -14.99 5.84 4.31
CA CYS A 291 -15.77 6.50 5.35
C CYS A 291 -17.16 5.85 5.46
N SER A 292 -17.64 5.69 6.68
CA SER A 292 -18.96 5.12 7.00
C SER A 292 -20.05 6.18 7.16
N GLY A 293 -19.71 7.46 6.95
CA GLY A 293 -20.69 8.56 6.92
C GLY A 293 -21.63 8.41 5.75
N ASP A 294 -22.93 8.68 5.96
CA ASP A 294 -23.91 8.58 4.89
C ASP A 294 -23.63 9.65 3.82
N GLY A 295 -23.67 9.23 2.55
CA GLY A 295 -23.27 10.06 1.40
C GLY A 295 -21.79 10.44 1.34
N CYS A 296 -20.94 9.92 2.23
CA CYS A 296 -19.51 10.21 2.23
C CYS A 296 -18.75 9.24 1.32
N ASP A 297 -18.11 9.78 0.28
CA ASP A 297 -17.23 9.03 -0.62
C ASP A 297 -15.74 9.20 -0.29
N ASP A 298 -15.44 9.66 0.92
CA ASP A 298 -14.07 9.81 1.40
C ASP A 298 -13.41 8.47 1.75
N TYR A 299 -12.08 8.47 1.68
CA TYR A 299 -11.25 7.32 2.02
C TYR A 299 -10.15 7.72 3.00
N LEU A 300 -9.83 6.79 3.89
CA LEU A 300 -8.76 6.93 4.88
C LEU A 300 -7.70 5.87 4.61
N CYS A 301 -6.44 6.28 4.47
CA CYS A 301 -5.35 5.32 4.34
C CYS A 301 -5.05 4.62 5.67
N GLU A 302 -4.56 3.39 5.62
CA GLU A 302 -4.25 2.56 6.79
C GLU A 302 -3.34 3.24 7.82
N GLU A 303 -2.38 4.06 7.37
CA GLU A 303 -1.49 4.80 8.27
C GLU A 303 -2.26 5.85 9.09
N CYS A 304 -3.15 6.61 8.45
CA CYS A 304 -4.01 7.55 9.16
C CYS A 304 -4.96 6.83 10.11
N VAL A 305 -5.46 5.66 9.73
CA VAL A 305 -6.29 4.81 10.59
C VAL A 305 -5.49 4.30 11.80
N SER A 306 -4.22 3.93 11.61
CA SER A 306 -3.36 3.36 12.66
C SER A 306 -2.83 4.40 13.63
N LEU A 307 -2.65 5.65 13.17
CA LEU A 307 -2.27 6.79 14.01
C LEU A 307 -3.45 7.39 14.78
N GLY A 308 -4.62 6.78 14.66
CA GLY A 308 -5.83 7.21 15.35
C GLY A 308 -6.51 8.45 14.75
N TYR A 309 -6.13 8.86 13.56
CA TYR A 309 -6.83 9.96 12.89
C TYR A 309 -8.19 9.58 12.30
N ALA A 310 -8.60 8.33 12.47
CA ALA A 310 -9.93 7.80 12.18
C ALA A 310 -10.49 7.07 13.41
N ASP A 311 -10.16 7.58 14.60
CA ASP A 311 -10.26 6.85 15.87
C ASP A 311 -11.68 6.46 16.26
N GLU A 312 -12.66 7.15 15.72
CA GLU A 312 -14.02 6.95 16.18
C GLU A 312 -14.69 5.89 15.32
N LYS A 313 -14.37 4.63 15.66
CA LYS A 313 -15.24 3.52 15.29
C LYS A 313 -16.58 3.76 15.96
N CYS A 314 -17.64 3.79 15.18
CA CYS A 314 -18.98 3.72 15.73
C CYS A 314 -19.09 2.46 16.61
N CYS A 315 -19.51 2.64 17.86
CA CYS A 315 -19.60 1.54 18.84
C CYS A 315 -20.55 0.41 18.41
N LYS A 316 -21.41 0.64 17.42
CA LYS A 316 -22.40 -0.32 16.91
C LYS A 316 -22.05 -0.95 15.57
N CYS A 317 -21.74 -0.15 14.54
CA CYS A 317 -21.47 -0.69 13.21
C CYS A 317 -19.98 -0.97 12.93
N GLU A 318 -19.10 -0.61 13.86
CA GLU A 318 -17.64 -0.58 13.68
C GLU A 318 -17.16 0.29 12.50
N GLY A 319 -18.06 1.04 11.88
CA GLY A 319 -17.79 1.96 10.80
C GLY A 319 -16.82 3.05 11.25
N ARG A 320 -15.93 3.45 10.35
CA ARG A 320 -14.93 4.50 10.59
C ARG A 320 -15.35 5.77 9.86
N PHE A 321 -15.24 6.91 10.54
CA PHE A 321 -15.67 8.20 10.01
C PHE A 321 -14.43 9.05 9.71
N CYS A 322 -14.48 9.79 8.61
CA CYS A 322 -13.47 10.82 8.33
C CYS A 322 -13.79 12.06 9.16
N HIS A 323 -12.81 12.95 9.33
CA HIS A 323 -12.99 14.20 10.08
C HIS A 323 -14.05 15.15 9.50
N MET A 324 -14.46 14.97 8.23
CA MET A 324 -15.54 15.75 7.62
C MET A 324 -16.93 15.20 7.96
N CYS A 325 -17.01 13.99 8.50
CA CYS A 325 -18.23 13.37 9.01
C CYS A 325 -18.25 13.30 10.54
N ASP A 326 -17.39 14.07 11.19
CA ASP A 326 -17.31 14.15 12.66
C ASP A 326 -18.60 14.74 13.24
N ASP A 327 -19.24 15.64 12.49
CA ASP A 327 -20.57 16.18 12.80
C ASP A 327 -21.69 15.11 12.72
N GLN A 328 -21.45 13.99 12.03
CA GLN A 328 -22.33 12.82 12.03
C GLN A 328 -22.14 11.91 13.26
N MET A 329 -21.24 12.28 14.18
CA MET A 329 -21.00 11.60 15.45
C MET A 329 -21.54 12.45 16.61
N GLU A 330 -22.87 12.53 16.75
CA GLU A 330 -23.50 13.43 17.74
C GLU A 330 -23.32 12.97 19.21
N SER A 331 -22.94 11.72 19.44
CA SER A 331 -23.13 11.08 20.75
C SER A 331 -21.89 10.31 21.20
N TYR A 332 -21.23 10.83 22.25
CA TYR A 332 -20.08 10.23 22.93
C TYR A 332 -20.50 9.34 24.09
N CYS A 333 -20.01 8.09 24.14
CA CYS A 333 -20.29 7.20 25.25
C CYS A 333 -19.17 7.30 26.30
N SER A 334 -19.48 7.89 27.46
CA SER A 334 -18.52 8.11 28.55
C SER A 334 -17.97 6.82 29.19
N ILE A 335 -18.49 5.65 28.83
CA ILE A 335 -18.01 4.36 29.36
C ILE A 335 -16.96 3.69 28.46
N CYS A 336 -17.22 3.62 27.16
CA CYS A 336 -16.31 2.96 26.23
C CYS A 336 -15.42 3.92 25.47
N ASP A 337 -15.57 5.23 25.71
CA ASP A 337 -14.88 6.30 25.01
C ASP A 337 -15.04 6.17 23.49
N ARG A 338 -16.23 5.77 23.05
CA ARG A 338 -16.58 5.62 21.64
C ARG A 338 -17.84 6.39 21.31
N TYR A 339 -17.92 6.81 20.07
CA TYR A 339 -19.08 7.51 19.53
C TYR A 339 -20.04 6.54 18.86
N CYS A 340 -21.30 6.93 18.75
CA CYS A 340 -22.27 6.27 17.88
C CYS A 340 -22.59 7.20 16.72
N CYS A 341 -22.54 6.68 15.49
CA CYS A 341 -22.94 7.48 14.34
C CYS A 341 -24.46 7.71 14.30
N ASN A 342 -24.86 8.80 13.65
CA ASN A 342 -26.25 9.22 13.52
C ASN A 342 -27.15 8.12 12.94
N ASP A 343 -26.68 7.36 11.95
CA ASP A 343 -27.44 6.25 11.36
C ASP A 343 -27.75 5.15 12.37
N CYS A 344 -26.76 4.77 13.18
CA CYS A 344 -26.96 3.78 14.23
C CYS A 344 -27.90 4.33 15.31
N GLN A 345 -27.77 5.62 15.64
CA GLN A 345 -28.65 6.29 16.58
C GLN A 345 -30.11 6.31 16.07
N GLN A 346 -30.35 6.73 14.82
CA GLN A 346 -31.67 6.84 14.20
C GLN A 346 -32.35 5.48 13.99
N LYS A 347 -31.61 4.47 13.53
CA LYS A 347 -32.16 3.10 13.40
C LYS A 347 -32.66 2.58 14.74
N HIS A 348 -31.94 2.88 15.82
CA HIS A 348 -32.31 2.42 17.14
C HIS A 348 -33.40 3.25 17.82
N TYR A 349 -33.51 4.55 17.55
CA TYR A 349 -34.61 5.41 18.06
C TYR A 349 -36.01 4.84 17.74
N LYS A 350 -36.15 4.05 16.68
CA LYS A 350 -37.42 3.42 16.30
C LYS A 350 -37.80 2.21 17.15
N ASP A 351 -36.82 1.54 17.76
CA ASP A 351 -37.04 0.23 18.40
C ASP A 351 -36.91 0.26 19.93
N THR A 352 -36.13 1.17 20.54
CA THR A 352 -36.05 1.43 22.00
C THR A 352 -35.17 2.67 22.26
N PHE A 353 -35.33 3.39 23.38
CA PHE A 353 -34.46 4.52 23.79
C PHE A 353 -32.98 4.09 23.93
N ALA A 354 -32.23 4.09 22.83
CA ALA A 354 -30.92 3.42 22.75
C ALA A 354 -29.71 4.26 23.18
N TRP A 355 -29.99 5.51 23.54
CA TRP A 355 -29.05 6.42 24.18
C TRP A 355 -29.73 6.97 25.42
N SER A 356 -29.10 6.73 26.55
CA SER A 356 -29.52 7.33 27.82
C SER A 356 -28.52 8.42 28.16
N TYR A 357 -29.03 9.60 28.47
CA TYR A 357 -28.23 10.68 29.04
C TYR A 357 -28.57 10.79 30.52
N CYS A 358 -27.57 11.09 31.35
CA CYS A 358 -27.83 11.45 32.72
C CYS A 358 -28.28 12.92 32.77
N ASP A 359 -29.47 13.18 33.30
CA ASP A 359 -30.04 14.53 33.42
C ASP A 359 -29.18 15.48 34.29
N TYR A 360 -28.24 14.94 35.08
CA TYR A 360 -27.41 15.70 36.01
C TYR A 360 -26.01 16.00 35.48
N CYS A 361 -25.28 14.99 34.97
CA CYS A 361 -23.93 15.18 34.43
C CYS A 361 -23.89 15.32 32.90
N ASN A 362 -25.02 15.11 32.22
CA ASN A 362 -25.14 15.10 30.76
C ASN A 362 -24.28 14.05 30.04
N ASP A 363 -23.71 13.07 30.78
CA ASP A 363 -22.98 11.95 30.18
C ASP A 363 -23.93 11.05 29.39
N GLY A 364 -23.50 10.67 28.19
CA GLY A 364 -24.21 9.76 27.30
C GLY A 364 -23.69 8.33 27.38
N PHE A 365 -24.58 7.36 27.27
CA PHE A 365 -24.25 5.94 27.41
C PHE A 365 -24.87 5.15 26.26
N CYS A 366 -24.03 4.42 25.51
CA CYS A 366 -24.52 3.52 24.48
C CYS A 366 -25.16 2.28 25.11
N ASP A 367 -26.14 1.70 24.42
CA ASP A 367 -26.92 0.54 24.89
C ASP A 367 -26.09 -0.62 25.45
N ASP A 368 -24.97 -0.96 24.79
CA ASP A 368 -24.16 -2.10 25.24
C ASP A 368 -23.43 -1.76 26.53
N CYS A 369 -22.88 -0.54 26.63
CA CYS A 369 -22.27 -0.06 27.86
C CYS A 369 -23.29 0.10 28.98
N ASN A 370 -24.49 0.57 28.66
CA ASN A 370 -25.58 0.69 29.60
C ASN A 370 -25.95 -0.69 30.18
N LYS A 371 -26.08 -1.71 29.33
CA LYS A 371 -26.42 -3.09 29.74
C LYS A 371 -25.28 -3.84 30.43
N THR A 372 -24.03 -3.67 29.99
CA THR A 372 -22.88 -4.48 30.44
C THR A 372 -22.15 -3.93 31.66
N LYS A 373 -22.06 -2.60 31.83
CA LYS A 373 -21.49 -1.97 33.04
C LYS A 373 -22.49 -1.72 34.14
N GLY A 374 -23.70 -2.21 33.95
CA GLY A 374 -24.60 -2.33 35.07
C GLY A 374 -24.05 -3.28 36.13
N ILE A 375 -23.83 -2.77 37.34
CA ILE A 375 -23.53 -3.62 38.50
C ILE A 375 -24.60 -4.71 38.57
N ASN A 376 -24.20 -5.98 38.48
CA ASN A 376 -25.13 -7.13 38.51
C ASN A 376 -26.27 -7.07 37.45
N GLY A 377 -26.02 -6.48 36.26
CA GLY A 377 -27.02 -6.36 35.20
C GLY A 377 -27.99 -5.18 35.36
N ILE A 378 -27.69 -4.23 36.25
CA ILE A 378 -28.50 -3.03 36.49
C ILE A 378 -27.98 -1.88 35.65
N ASN A 379 -28.69 -1.49 34.59
CA ASN A 379 -28.27 -0.46 33.64
C ASN A 379 -27.53 0.74 34.26
N ALA A 380 -26.40 1.16 33.66
CA ALA A 380 -25.58 2.29 34.11
C ALA A 380 -26.37 3.61 34.25
N ILE A 381 -27.42 3.77 33.43
CA ILE A 381 -28.49 4.75 33.59
C ILE A 381 -29.83 4.04 33.70
N GLN A 382 -30.66 4.52 34.64
CA GLN A 382 -32.04 4.09 34.76
C GLN A 382 -32.99 5.28 34.77
N ILE A 383 -34.12 5.12 34.08
CA ILE A 383 -35.23 6.08 34.10
C ILE A 383 -36.13 5.76 35.29
N CYS A 384 -36.42 6.76 36.10
CA CYS A 384 -37.41 6.64 37.16
C CYS A 384 -38.82 6.73 36.57
N ASN A 385 -39.63 5.68 36.69
CA ASN A 385 -41.00 5.68 36.16
C ASN A 385 -41.95 6.69 36.84
N VAL A 386 -41.56 7.28 37.97
CA VAL A 386 -42.39 8.23 38.72
C VAL A 386 -42.09 9.68 38.33
N CYS A 387 -40.82 10.09 38.37
CA CYS A 387 -40.43 11.47 38.04
C CYS A 387 -39.86 11.63 36.63
N ASN A 388 -39.76 10.54 35.88
CA ASN A 388 -39.20 10.46 34.52
C ASN A 388 -37.73 10.91 34.41
N THR A 389 -37.03 11.06 35.53
CA THR A 389 -35.61 11.46 35.57
C THR A 389 -34.73 10.29 35.18
N CYS A 390 -33.84 10.53 34.24
CA CYS A 390 -32.84 9.63 33.71
C CYS A 390 -31.51 9.95 34.38
N CYS A 391 -30.97 9.06 35.21
CA CYS A 391 -29.79 9.39 36.04
C CYS A 391 -28.82 8.21 36.08
N CYS A 392 -27.53 8.50 35.95
CA CYS A 392 -26.49 7.49 36.19
C CYS A 392 -26.39 7.17 37.69
N ASN A 393 -25.80 6.02 38.03
CA ASN A 393 -25.72 5.58 39.42
C ASN A 393 -24.93 6.57 40.29
N ASP A 394 -23.85 7.16 39.78
CA ASP A 394 -23.01 8.10 40.52
C ASP A 394 -23.77 9.39 40.88
N CYS A 395 -24.37 10.06 39.89
CA CYS A 395 -25.19 11.25 40.14
C CYS A 395 -26.41 10.96 41.02
N ARG A 396 -26.96 9.74 40.95
CA ARG A 396 -28.09 9.34 41.80
C ARG A 396 -27.65 9.23 43.25
N VAL A 397 -26.48 8.67 43.52
CA VAL A 397 -25.91 8.56 44.88
C VAL A 397 -25.57 9.94 45.41
N GLU A 398 -24.92 10.80 44.63
CA GLU A 398 -24.61 12.17 45.01
C GLU A 398 -25.89 12.97 45.35
N SER A 399 -26.93 12.85 44.51
CA SER A 399 -28.22 13.51 44.76
C SER A 399 -28.90 13.06 46.05
N LEU A 400 -28.70 11.79 46.45
CA LEU A 400 -29.19 11.26 47.72
C LEU A 400 -28.38 11.77 48.91
N GLN A 401 -27.05 11.85 48.77
CA GLN A 401 -26.16 12.37 49.81
C GLN A 401 -26.42 13.86 50.11
N HIS A 402 -26.87 14.63 49.11
CA HIS A 402 -27.21 16.04 49.26
C HIS A 402 -28.69 16.30 49.59
N GLU A 403 -29.48 15.26 49.86
CA GLU A 403 -30.94 15.36 50.11
C GLU A 403 -31.72 16.06 48.99
N GLN A 404 -31.16 16.12 47.77
CA GLN A 404 -31.78 16.77 46.62
C GLN A 404 -32.83 15.86 45.96
N GLN A 405 -32.73 14.55 46.17
CA GLN A 405 -33.64 13.57 45.56
C GLN A 405 -34.81 13.19 46.46
N THR A 406 -36.00 13.68 46.13
CA THR A 406 -37.23 13.44 46.93
C THR A 406 -38.10 12.30 46.40
N CYS A 407 -37.76 11.72 45.23
CA CYS A 407 -38.53 10.65 44.63
C CYS A 407 -38.22 9.28 45.28
N ASN A 408 -39.20 8.69 45.94
CA ASN A 408 -39.08 7.36 46.57
C ASN A 408 -38.64 6.25 45.61
N GLU A 409 -39.03 6.32 44.34
CA GLU A 409 -38.65 5.31 43.37
C GLU A 409 -37.18 5.45 42.95
N CYS A 410 -36.67 6.68 42.82
CA CYS A 410 -35.24 6.93 42.63
C CYS A 410 -34.40 6.39 43.79
N MET A 411 -34.88 6.50 45.04
CA MET A 411 -34.21 5.93 46.20
C MET A 411 -34.12 4.40 46.10
N LYS A 412 -35.19 3.72 45.69
CA LYS A 412 -35.19 2.26 45.50
C LYS A 412 -34.18 1.82 44.44
N LEU A 413 -34.10 2.58 43.34
CA LEU A 413 -33.18 2.29 42.25
C LEU A 413 -31.70 2.41 42.69
N ALA A 414 -31.37 3.25 43.68
CA ALA A 414 -30.02 3.35 44.23
C ALA A 414 -29.65 2.21 45.21
N GLY A 415 -30.65 1.51 45.76
CA GLY A 415 -30.47 0.51 46.81
C GLY A 415 -29.43 -0.58 46.50
N PRO A 416 -29.49 -1.23 45.32
CA PRO A 416 -28.51 -2.25 44.94
C PRO A 416 -27.07 -1.73 44.87
N PHE A 417 -26.88 -0.49 44.39
CA PHE A 417 -25.57 0.15 44.29
C PHE A 417 -24.98 0.45 45.66
N LEU A 418 -25.78 1.07 46.55
CA LEU A 418 -25.36 1.39 47.90
C LEU A 418 -25.00 0.12 48.70
N LEU A 419 -25.71 -0.98 48.47
CA LEU A 419 -25.42 -2.27 49.12
C LEU A 419 -24.08 -2.87 48.66
N GLU A 420 -23.76 -2.78 47.36
CA GLU A 420 -22.49 -3.25 46.83
C GLU A 420 -21.33 -2.37 47.32
N GLU A 421 -21.48 -1.05 47.24
CA GLU A 421 -20.46 -0.12 47.71
C GLU A 421 -20.15 -0.33 49.20
N HIS A 422 -21.18 -0.54 50.01
CA HIS A 422 -21.03 -0.93 51.41
C HIS A 422 -20.29 -2.27 51.56
N THR A 423 -20.55 -3.25 50.67
CA THR A 423 -19.86 -4.55 50.68
C THR A 423 -18.39 -4.41 50.30
N ARG A 424 -18.07 -3.59 49.29
CA ARG A 424 -16.70 -3.25 48.86
C ARG A 424 -15.92 -2.59 50.00
N LEU A 425 -16.47 -1.52 50.58
CA LEU A 425 -15.86 -0.80 51.68
C LEU A 425 -15.67 -1.68 52.92
N ARG A 426 -16.57 -2.63 53.17
CA ARG A 426 -16.42 -3.61 54.27
C ARG A 426 -15.25 -4.57 54.03
N LYS A 427 -15.05 -5.00 52.79
CA LYS A 427 -13.92 -5.85 52.39
C LYS A 427 -12.59 -5.10 52.52
N GLU A 428 -12.50 -3.90 51.93
CA GLU A 428 -11.30 -3.04 52.03
C GLU A 428 -10.95 -2.71 53.48
N ASN A 429 -11.94 -2.38 54.32
CA ASN A 429 -11.72 -2.19 55.75
C ASN A 429 -11.20 -3.45 56.45
N THR A 430 -11.57 -4.64 55.99
CA THR A 430 -11.09 -5.91 56.55
C THR A 430 -9.63 -6.15 56.15
N GLU A 431 -9.27 -5.87 54.89
CA GLU A 431 -7.91 -5.96 54.36
C GLU A 431 -6.96 -4.96 55.02
N LEU A 432 -7.37 -3.68 55.13
CA LEU A 432 -6.59 -2.64 55.81
C LEU A 432 -6.39 -2.97 57.30
N LYS A 433 -7.40 -3.53 57.97
CA LYS A 433 -7.24 -4.01 59.35
C LYS A 433 -6.21 -5.13 59.45
N ALA A 434 -6.18 -6.05 58.50
CA ALA A 434 -5.18 -7.12 58.46
C ALA A 434 -3.77 -6.58 58.21
N GLU A 435 -3.61 -5.60 57.31
CA GLU A 435 -2.32 -4.95 57.04
C GLU A 435 -1.80 -4.17 58.26
N ILE A 436 -2.67 -3.38 58.91
CA ILE A 436 -2.33 -2.67 60.15
C ILE A 436 -1.94 -3.64 61.27
N SER A 437 -2.58 -4.81 61.34
CA SER A 437 -2.21 -5.86 62.29
C SER A 437 -0.82 -6.43 61.97
N GLY A 438 -0.49 -6.67 60.70
CA GLY A 438 0.82 -7.19 60.30
C GLY A 438 1.99 -6.20 60.46
N LEU A 439 1.72 -4.89 60.47
CA LEU A 439 2.74 -3.85 60.74
C LEU A 439 3.07 -3.70 62.24
N LYS A 440 2.29 -4.32 63.13
CA LYS A 440 2.51 -4.27 64.58
C LYS A 440 3.31 -5.45 65.12
N ASP A 441 3.55 -6.45 64.29
CA ASP A 441 4.44 -7.59 64.52
C ASP A 441 5.83 -7.30 63.94
#